data_AF-A0A7X9G4S2-F1
#
_entry.id   AF-A0A7X9G4S2-F1
#
_cell.length_a   1.000
_cell.length_b   1.000
_cell.length_c   1.000
_cell.angle_alpha   90.00
_cell.angle_beta   90.00
_cell.angle_gamma   90.00
#
_symmetry.space_group_name_H-M   'P 1'
#
loop_
_entity.id
_entity.type
_entity.pdbx_description
1 polymer ?
#
loop_
_entity_poly.entity_id
_entity_poly.type
_entity_poly.pdbx_seq_one_letter_code
_entity_poly.pdbx_strand_id
1 'polypeptide(L)'
;MMIRLLRSSVFGVLAAWLMLGAVLCADEVLRPVRYEAKLNPYVYKPAWYAWTRTDTVSNQFRSHTVTCMRWHATPEKLPKTEIRYGGQTGFTGLSPFLRLVVNDIPETKILLDDSRFTSWEEGDRRGFEIRMNFDGVFLRLRFYMRPDSPVLWAVLLPEPTSLTPMRRCELTFTALPSKLLKDQADKVLWSGKDVYQRSFQTNERRLTPEQRSTVLTPSETQIVFQDDINDGTGPDRGAGPCLLVLKHDGVAKAVAEPGNGWLSRVKVTLAPEFQAFHFGLFNPPVPIANQDFQRQLESQQPAFTWRGSKD
;
A
#
# COMPACT_ATOMS: atom_id res chain seq x y z
N MET A 1 44.59 21.10 7.03
CA MET A 1 44.25 21.15 5.60
C MET A 1 43.62 19.81 5.21
N MET A 2 42.31 19.66 5.41
CA MET A 2 41.53 18.49 4.99
C MET A 2 40.21 19.00 4.42
N ILE A 3 40.13 19.06 3.10
CA ILE A 3 38.93 19.40 2.35
C ILE A 3 38.70 18.29 1.35
N ARG A 4 37.43 17.86 1.25
CA ARG A 4 36.78 16.99 0.23
C ARG A 4 36.84 15.48 0.46
N LEU A 5 35.80 14.99 1.14
CA LEU A 5 35.11 13.74 0.84
C LEU A 5 33.62 13.91 1.20
N LEU A 6 32.93 14.79 0.46
CA LEU A 6 31.50 15.07 0.65
C LEU A 6 30.92 15.67 -0.63
N ARG A 7 30.99 14.93 -1.75
CA ARG A 7 30.32 15.31 -3.00
C ARG A 7 29.70 14.15 -3.79
N SER A 8 29.84 12.90 -3.37
CA SER A 8 29.39 11.74 -4.15
C SER A 8 27.95 11.26 -3.86
N SER A 9 27.32 11.66 -2.75
CA SER A 9 25.98 11.18 -2.37
C SER A 9 24.81 12.02 -2.91
N VAL A 10 25.02 13.31 -3.15
CA VAL A 10 23.94 14.22 -3.63
C VAL A 10 23.68 14.04 -5.13
N PHE A 11 24.71 13.67 -5.91
CA PHE A 11 24.58 13.43 -7.36
C PHE A 11 23.87 12.11 -7.69
N GLY A 12 23.99 11.07 -6.85
CA GLY A 12 23.31 9.79 -7.07
C GLY A 12 21.80 9.87 -6.88
N VAL A 13 21.34 10.68 -5.91
CA VAL A 13 19.93 10.93 -5.65
C VAL A 13 19.33 11.73 -6.80
N LEU A 14 19.95 12.86 -7.19
CA LEU A 14 19.49 13.65 -8.35
C LEU A 14 19.50 12.84 -9.67
N ALA A 15 20.45 11.94 -9.87
CA ALA A 15 20.51 11.09 -11.06
C ALA A 15 19.37 10.06 -11.11
N ALA A 16 19.00 9.44 -9.98
CA ALA A 16 17.84 8.54 -9.93
C ALA A 16 16.51 9.30 -10.18
N TRP A 17 16.42 10.54 -9.71
CA TRP A 17 15.26 11.42 -9.93
C TRP A 17 15.16 11.96 -11.36
N LEU A 18 16.28 12.37 -11.95
CA LEU A 18 16.38 12.75 -13.36
C LEU A 18 16.08 11.57 -14.29
N MET A 19 16.45 10.35 -13.91
CA MET A 19 16.10 9.15 -14.68
C MET A 19 14.59 8.84 -14.63
N LEU A 20 13.91 9.09 -13.50
CA LEU A 20 12.45 8.96 -13.46
C LEU A 20 11.76 10.04 -14.31
N GLY A 21 12.25 11.29 -14.28
CA GLY A 21 11.74 12.39 -15.09
C GLY A 21 12.01 12.25 -16.59
N ALA A 22 13.20 11.78 -16.98
CA ALA A 22 13.57 11.57 -18.38
C ALA A 22 12.87 10.35 -19.01
N VAL A 23 12.63 9.27 -18.24
CA VAL A 23 11.89 8.09 -18.72
C VAL A 23 10.39 8.39 -18.88
N LEU A 24 9.86 9.41 -18.20
CA LEU A 24 8.47 9.86 -18.39
C LEU A 24 8.29 10.82 -19.58
N CYS A 25 9.38 11.43 -20.08
CA CYS A 25 9.35 12.37 -21.21
C CYS A 25 9.86 11.81 -22.55
N ALA A 26 10.41 10.60 -22.57
CA ALA A 26 10.85 9.93 -23.78
C ALA A 26 9.95 8.71 -24.06
N ASP A 27 9.01 8.87 -24.99
CA ASP A 27 8.25 7.75 -25.52
C ASP A 27 9.11 7.03 -26.56
N GLU A 28 9.42 5.76 -26.32
CA GLU A 28 9.51 4.69 -27.32
C GLU A 28 9.79 3.36 -26.58
N VAL A 29 8.69 2.65 -26.29
CA VAL A 29 8.58 1.33 -25.63
C VAL A 29 8.59 1.36 -24.09
N LEU A 30 7.42 1.67 -23.51
CA LEU A 30 7.08 1.22 -22.16
C LEU A 30 7.30 -0.29 -22.07
N ARG A 31 8.09 -0.75 -21.09
CA ARG A 31 8.35 -2.19 -20.94
C ARG A 31 7.06 -2.89 -20.51
N PRO A 32 6.78 -4.09 -21.03
CA PRO A 32 5.61 -4.84 -20.60
C PRO A 32 5.69 -5.13 -19.11
N VAL A 33 4.55 -5.02 -18.43
CA VAL A 33 4.43 -5.38 -17.02
C VAL A 33 4.78 -6.86 -16.87
N ARG A 34 5.63 -7.16 -15.89
CA ARG A 34 6.06 -8.53 -15.56
C ARG A 34 5.39 -8.97 -14.26
N TYR A 35 4.97 -10.22 -14.23
CA TYR A 35 4.45 -10.89 -13.05
C TYR A 35 5.27 -12.14 -12.76
N GLU A 36 5.61 -12.33 -11.49
CA GLU A 36 6.30 -13.52 -10.99
C GLU A 36 5.68 -13.97 -9.67
N ALA A 37 5.39 -15.27 -9.55
CA ALA A 37 4.92 -15.89 -8.32
C ALA A 37 5.97 -16.88 -7.79
N LYS A 38 6.27 -16.77 -6.50
CA LYS A 38 7.20 -17.67 -5.79
C LYS A 38 6.59 -18.09 -4.47
N LEU A 39 6.74 -19.36 -4.13
CA LEU A 39 6.81 -19.77 -2.72
C LEU A 39 8.09 -19.15 -2.18
N ASN A 40 7.99 -18.29 -1.16
CA ASN A 40 9.13 -17.52 -0.69
C ASN A 40 9.91 -18.30 0.39
N PRO A 41 11.06 -18.92 0.06
CA PRO A 41 11.79 -19.75 1.01
C PRO A 41 12.42 -18.93 2.14
N TYR A 42 12.61 -17.62 1.96
CA TYR A 42 13.23 -16.74 2.97
C TYR A 42 12.24 -16.28 4.04
N VAL A 43 10.94 -16.24 3.71
CA VAL A 43 9.86 -15.94 4.67
C VAL A 43 9.25 -17.24 5.22
N TYR A 44 9.29 -18.33 4.44
CA TYR A 44 8.75 -19.62 4.84
C TYR A 44 9.56 -20.22 5.99
N LYS A 45 9.12 -19.91 7.20
CA LYS A 45 9.47 -20.63 8.43
C LYS A 45 8.39 -21.69 8.67
N PRO A 46 8.62 -22.96 8.31
CA PRO A 46 7.60 -24.00 8.43
C PRO A 46 7.11 -24.20 9.86
N ALA A 47 7.91 -23.84 10.87
CA ALA A 47 7.48 -23.86 12.26
C ALA A 47 6.36 -22.85 12.58
N TRP A 48 6.21 -21.78 11.79
CA TRP A 48 5.29 -20.66 12.06
C TRP A 48 4.17 -20.56 11.02
N TYR A 49 4.49 -20.88 9.76
CA TYR A 49 3.57 -20.69 8.64
C TYR A 49 3.18 -22.02 8.00
N ALA A 50 1.87 -22.24 7.92
CA ALA A 50 1.27 -23.35 7.20
C ALA A 50 1.35 -23.17 5.69
N TRP A 51 1.50 -21.92 5.21
CA TRP A 51 1.64 -21.60 3.79
C TRP A 51 2.10 -20.14 3.63
N THR A 52 2.92 -19.87 2.60
CA THR A 52 3.33 -18.51 2.24
C THR A 52 3.47 -18.40 0.73
N ARG A 53 2.93 -17.33 0.15
CA ARG A 53 3.08 -17.01 -1.27
C ARG A 53 3.49 -15.56 -1.43
N THR A 54 4.40 -15.32 -2.36
CA THR A 54 4.84 -13.98 -2.72
C THR A 54 4.62 -13.78 -4.21
N ASP A 55 3.81 -12.78 -4.55
CA ASP A 55 3.52 -12.35 -5.91
C ASP A 55 4.17 -10.98 -6.13
N THR A 56 4.95 -10.87 -7.21
CA THR A 56 5.66 -9.66 -7.59
C THR A 56 5.15 -9.17 -8.94
N VAL A 57 4.77 -7.90 -9.01
CA VAL A 57 4.42 -7.20 -10.25
C VAL A 57 5.41 -6.06 -10.45
N SER A 58 5.96 -5.93 -11.65
CA SER A 58 6.99 -4.93 -11.92
C SER A 58 6.90 -4.34 -13.32
N ASN A 59 7.37 -3.11 -13.46
CA ASN A 59 7.64 -2.44 -14.73
C ASN A 59 9.01 -1.72 -14.65
N GLN A 60 9.31 -0.85 -15.61
CA GLN A 60 10.56 -0.10 -15.66
C GLN A 60 10.73 0.90 -14.50
N PHE A 61 9.65 1.31 -13.84
CA PHE A 61 9.68 2.30 -12.77
C PHE A 61 9.79 1.66 -11.39
N ARG A 62 9.10 0.52 -11.16
CA ARG A 62 8.99 -0.07 -9.83
C ARG A 62 8.72 -1.57 -9.89
N SER A 63 9.15 -2.25 -8.82
CA SER A 63 8.75 -3.61 -8.49
C SER A 63 7.98 -3.58 -7.17
N HIS A 64 6.83 -4.23 -7.15
CA HIS A 64 5.94 -4.32 -6.01
C HIS A 64 5.73 -5.77 -5.62
N THR A 65 5.79 -6.05 -4.33
CA THR A 65 5.67 -7.40 -3.80
C THR A 65 4.52 -7.46 -2.81
N VAL A 66 3.58 -8.36 -3.04
CA VAL A 66 2.52 -8.72 -2.10
C VAL A 66 2.80 -10.12 -1.58
N THR A 67 2.77 -10.27 -0.26
CA THR A 67 3.00 -11.56 0.40
C THR A 67 1.76 -11.96 1.16
N CYS A 68 1.20 -13.11 0.83
CA CYS A 68 0.12 -13.74 1.57
C CYS A 68 0.70 -14.86 2.43
N MET A 69 0.28 -14.92 3.69
CA MET A 69 0.78 -15.90 4.65
C MET A 69 -0.38 -16.51 5.41
N ARG A 70 -0.30 -17.81 5.66
CA ARG A 70 -1.19 -18.54 6.54
C ARG A 70 -0.37 -19.05 7.72
N TRP A 71 -0.76 -18.65 8.91
CA TRP A 71 -0.14 -19.08 10.15
C TRP A 71 -0.65 -20.47 10.55
N HIS A 72 0.21 -21.28 11.15
CA HIS A 72 -0.24 -22.51 11.80
C HIS A 72 -1.21 -22.20 12.95
N ALA A 73 -2.14 -23.14 13.18
CA ALA A 73 -2.87 -23.17 14.44
C ALA A 73 -1.90 -23.56 15.55
N THR A 74 -2.03 -22.91 16.71
CA THR A 74 -1.43 -23.37 17.97
C THR A 74 -2.56 -23.71 18.94
N PRO A 75 -2.29 -24.42 20.05
CA PRO A 75 -3.31 -24.67 21.08
C PRO A 75 -4.01 -23.38 21.59
N GLU A 76 -3.33 -22.24 21.50
CA GLU A 76 -3.80 -20.94 21.98
C GLU A 76 -4.38 -20.04 20.89
N LYS A 77 -4.09 -20.31 19.60
CA LYS A 77 -4.40 -19.40 18.50
C LYS A 77 -4.89 -20.16 17.28
N LEU A 78 -6.06 -19.76 16.77
CA LEU A 78 -6.58 -20.23 15.50
C LEU A 78 -5.65 -19.86 14.34
N PRO A 79 -5.63 -20.65 13.25
CA PRO A 79 -4.89 -20.28 12.06
C PRO A 79 -5.44 -18.96 11.53
N LYS A 80 -4.56 -18.13 10.97
CA LYS A 80 -4.96 -16.86 10.37
C LYS A 80 -4.25 -16.60 9.06
N THR A 81 -4.92 -15.88 8.17
CA THR A 81 -4.35 -15.37 6.94
C THR A 81 -3.95 -13.90 7.10
N GLU A 82 -2.83 -13.49 6.51
CA GLU A 82 -2.40 -12.09 6.43
C GLU A 82 -1.93 -11.76 5.01
N ILE A 83 -2.32 -10.59 4.52
CA ILE A 83 -1.85 -10.02 3.25
C ILE A 83 -0.96 -8.83 3.58
N ARG A 84 0.30 -8.87 3.13
CA ARG A 84 1.34 -7.88 3.39
C ARG A 84 1.84 -7.28 2.08
N TYR A 85 2.27 -6.03 2.12
CA TYR A 85 2.86 -5.33 1.00
C TYR A 85 4.27 -4.87 1.39
N GLY A 86 5.23 -5.15 0.51
CA GLY A 86 6.66 -5.26 0.81
C GLY A 86 7.44 -3.96 1.00
N GLY A 87 6.89 -2.95 1.66
CA GLY A 87 7.68 -1.78 2.11
C GLY A 87 8.46 -2.07 3.39
N GLN A 88 9.69 -1.56 3.50
CA GLN A 88 10.40 -1.48 4.80
C GLN A 88 9.78 -0.41 5.72
N THR A 89 9.10 0.58 5.14
CA THR A 89 8.48 1.76 5.75
C THR A 89 7.31 2.22 4.87
N GLY A 90 6.36 3.00 5.40
CA GLY A 90 5.10 3.34 4.73
C GLY A 90 4.07 2.23 4.91
N PHE A 91 3.58 1.62 3.83
CA PHE A 91 2.85 0.35 3.92
C PHE A 91 3.86 -0.78 4.16
N THR A 92 4.01 -1.21 5.42
CA THR A 92 5.10 -2.10 5.82
C THR A 92 4.70 -3.57 5.91
N GLY A 93 5.70 -4.45 5.93
CA GLY A 93 5.53 -5.84 6.33
C GLY A 93 5.36 -6.06 7.85
N LEU A 94 5.49 -5.02 8.70
CA LEU A 94 5.37 -5.14 10.16
C LEU A 94 3.92 -5.20 10.65
N SER A 95 2.99 -4.69 9.84
CA SER A 95 1.54 -4.76 10.07
C SER A 95 0.86 -5.07 8.74
N PRO A 96 -0.25 -5.82 8.71
CA PRO A 96 -1.07 -5.92 7.50
C PRO A 96 -1.40 -4.52 6.99
N PHE A 97 -1.09 -4.24 5.72
CA PHE A 97 -1.36 -2.93 5.11
C PHE A 97 -2.85 -2.78 4.78
N LEU A 98 -3.52 -3.90 4.50
CA LEU A 98 -4.93 -3.98 4.18
C LEU A 98 -5.59 -5.02 5.09
N ARG A 99 -6.65 -4.58 5.75
CA ARG A 99 -7.62 -5.44 6.43
C ARG A 99 -8.94 -5.37 5.67
N LEU A 100 -9.60 -6.50 5.46
CA LEU A 100 -10.86 -6.62 4.74
C LEU A 100 -11.86 -7.38 5.61
N VAL A 101 -12.98 -6.74 5.93
CA VAL A 101 -14.08 -7.36 6.68
C VAL A 101 -15.32 -7.40 5.82
N VAL A 102 -15.88 -8.58 5.61
CA VAL A 102 -17.07 -8.79 4.79
C VAL A 102 -18.10 -9.54 5.63
N ASN A 103 -19.30 -8.99 5.78
CA ASN A 103 -20.35 -9.54 6.64
C ASN A 103 -19.81 -9.94 8.04
N ASP A 104 -19.00 -9.06 8.65
CA ASP A 104 -18.34 -9.25 9.95
C ASP A 104 -17.30 -10.41 10.02
N ILE A 105 -16.97 -11.02 8.87
CA ILE A 105 -15.90 -11.99 8.73
C ILE A 105 -14.62 -11.26 8.28
N PRO A 106 -13.58 -11.17 9.12
CA PRO A 106 -12.31 -10.59 8.71
C PRO A 106 -11.52 -11.54 7.81
N GLU A 107 -10.67 -10.99 6.96
CA GLU A 107 -9.77 -11.72 6.05
C GLU A 107 -8.82 -12.66 6.81
N THR A 108 -8.55 -12.37 8.08
CA THR A 108 -7.77 -13.26 8.94
C THR A 108 -8.42 -14.62 9.16
N LYS A 109 -9.75 -14.76 8.99
CA LYS A 109 -10.48 -16.03 9.16
C LYS A 109 -10.65 -16.82 7.87
N ILE A 110 -10.39 -16.23 6.70
CA ILE A 110 -10.46 -16.97 5.43
C ILE A 110 -9.17 -17.78 5.23
N LEU A 111 -9.30 -18.98 4.69
CA LEU A 111 -8.14 -19.80 4.36
C LEU A 111 -7.77 -19.60 2.90
N LEU A 112 -6.58 -19.03 2.68
CA LEU A 112 -5.97 -18.94 1.35
C LEU A 112 -4.97 -20.10 1.15
N ASP A 113 -4.84 -20.49 -0.12
CA ASP A 113 -3.87 -21.43 -0.65
C ASP A 113 -3.59 -21.07 -2.12
N ASP A 114 -2.67 -21.77 -2.78
CA ASP A 114 -2.26 -21.45 -4.14
C ASP A 114 -3.38 -21.54 -5.18
N SER A 115 -4.42 -22.35 -4.97
CA SER A 115 -5.54 -22.46 -5.91
C SER A 115 -6.39 -21.20 -5.98
N ARG A 116 -6.27 -20.32 -4.97
CA ARG A 116 -6.96 -19.02 -4.91
C ARG A 116 -6.27 -17.93 -5.72
N PHE A 117 -5.09 -18.19 -6.26
CA PHE A 117 -4.26 -17.20 -6.95
C PHE A 117 -4.15 -17.52 -8.43
N THR A 118 -4.44 -16.54 -9.27
CA THR A 118 -4.30 -16.67 -10.72
C THR A 118 -3.63 -15.42 -11.29
N SER A 119 -2.69 -15.61 -12.22
CA SER A 119 -2.23 -14.49 -13.05
C SER A 119 -3.36 -14.01 -13.95
N TRP A 120 -3.40 -12.71 -14.26
CA TRP A 120 -4.31 -12.18 -15.26
C TRP A 120 -3.62 -11.08 -16.08
N GLU A 121 -4.14 -10.88 -17.29
CA GLU A 121 -3.65 -9.90 -18.26
C GLU A 121 -4.85 -9.36 -19.05
N GLU A 122 -4.92 -8.05 -19.23
CA GLU A 122 -5.97 -7.37 -19.99
C GLU A 122 -5.38 -6.10 -20.62
N GLY A 123 -5.25 -6.09 -21.95
CA GLY A 123 -4.59 -5.00 -22.66
C GLY A 123 -3.14 -4.83 -22.19
N ASP A 124 -2.81 -3.66 -21.68
CA ASP A 124 -1.49 -3.29 -21.18
C ASP A 124 -1.30 -3.56 -19.67
N ARG A 125 -2.34 -4.08 -19.00
CA ARG A 125 -2.36 -4.35 -17.56
C ARG A 125 -2.06 -5.82 -17.32
N ARG A 126 -1.14 -6.08 -16.40
CA ARG A 126 -0.82 -7.43 -15.94
C ARG A 126 -0.64 -7.48 -14.44
N GLY A 127 -1.03 -8.60 -13.85
CA GLY A 127 -0.77 -8.87 -12.45
C GLY A 127 -1.40 -10.18 -12.00
N PHE A 128 -1.97 -10.19 -10.81
CA PHE A 128 -2.55 -11.38 -10.20
C PHE A 128 -3.87 -11.06 -9.48
N GLU A 129 -4.68 -12.10 -9.34
CA GLU A 129 -5.98 -12.10 -8.70
C GLU A 129 -5.94 -13.04 -7.49
N ILE A 130 -6.55 -12.60 -6.39
CA ILE A 130 -6.83 -13.40 -5.20
C ILE A 130 -8.34 -13.61 -5.10
N ARG A 131 -8.79 -14.86 -5.12
CA ARG A 131 -10.19 -15.22 -4.88
C ARG A 131 -10.43 -15.50 -3.41
N MET A 132 -11.36 -14.77 -2.81
CA MET A 132 -11.64 -14.81 -1.38
C MET A 132 -13.09 -15.23 -1.13
N ASN A 133 -13.29 -16.11 -0.15
CA ASN A 133 -14.60 -16.61 0.26
C ASN A 133 -14.87 -16.24 1.72
N PHE A 134 -15.85 -15.36 1.94
CA PHE A 134 -16.35 -14.96 3.25
C PHE A 134 -17.71 -15.61 3.48
N ASP A 135 -17.70 -16.91 3.75
CA ASP A 135 -18.89 -17.72 4.05
C ASP A 135 -20.01 -17.59 2.99
N GLY A 136 -19.62 -17.80 1.73
CA GLY A 136 -20.51 -17.73 0.57
C GLY A 136 -20.58 -16.35 -0.08
N VAL A 137 -19.96 -15.31 0.49
CA VAL A 137 -19.68 -14.06 -0.24
C VAL A 137 -18.33 -14.18 -0.93
N PHE A 138 -18.32 -14.18 -2.26
CA PHE A 138 -17.11 -14.33 -3.05
C PHE A 138 -16.64 -12.97 -3.57
N LEU A 139 -15.37 -12.64 -3.31
CA LEU A 139 -14.71 -11.42 -3.78
C LEU A 139 -13.41 -11.76 -4.51
N ARG A 140 -13.09 -10.97 -5.53
CA ARG A 140 -11.81 -11.02 -6.25
C ARG A 140 -11.04 -9.74 -5.97
N LEU A 141 -9.82 -9.88 -5.47
CA LEU A 141 -8.89 -8.78 -5.31
C LEU A 141 -7.78 -8.92 -6.35
N ARG A 142 -7.79 -8.04 -7.35
CA ARG A 142 -6.78 -7.99 -8.40
C ARG A 142 -5.75 -6.93 -8.08
N PHE A 143 -4.48 -7.28 -8.17
CA PHE A 143 -3.36 -6.34 -8.16
C PHE A 143 -2.71 -6.30 -9.53
N TYR A 144 -2.31 -5.11 -9.97
CA TYR A 144 -1.66 -4.91 -11.26
C TYR A 144 -0.83 -3.62 -11.30
N MET A 145 -0.02 -3.49 -12.34
CA MET A 145 0.63 -2.23 -12.69
C MET A 145 0.16 -1.78 -14.08
N ARG A 146 0.24 -0.48 -14.32
CA ARG A 146 0.19 0.07 -15.68
C ARG A 146 1.62 0.24 -16.20
N PRO A 147 1.87 0.18 -17.51
CA PRO A 147 3.21 0.42 -18.05
C PRO A 147 3.70 1.85 -17.81
N ASP A 148 2.79 2.82 -17.62
CA ASP A 148 3.07 4.26 -17.47
C ASP A 148 3.12 4.76 -16.01
N SER A 149 3.02 3.85 -15.02
CA SER A 149 2.80 4.22 -13.62
C SER A 149 3.67 3.41 -12.67
N PRO A 150 4.31 4.02 -11.65
CA PRO A 150 5.02 3.30 -10.62
C PRO A 150 4.09 2.77 -9.50
N VAL A 151 2.78 3.01 -9.58
CA VAL A 151 1.80 2.66 -8.54
C VAL A 151 1.37 1.19 -8.65
N LEU A 152 1.24 0.50 -7.52
CA LEU A 152 0.55 -0.78 -7.45
C LEU A 152 -0.95 -0.51 -7.42
N TRP A 153 -1.63 -0.76 -8.52
CA TRP A 153 -3.07 -0.61 -8.61
C TRP A 153 -3.76 -1.88 -8.14
N ALA A 154 -4.96 -1.72 -7.60
CA ALA A 154 -5.80 -2.82 -7.19
C ALA A 154 -7.28 -2.53 -7.42
N VAL A 155 -8.03 -3.60 -7.66
CA VAL A 155 -9.49 -3.56 -7.73
C VAL A 155 -10.08 -4.71 -6.93
N LEU A 156 -11.04 -4.37 -6.07
CA LEU A 156 -11.91 -5.33 -5.39
C LEU A 156 -13.21 -5.45 -6.18
N LEU A 157 -13.56 -6.68 -6.55
CA LEU A 157 -14.72 -7.01 -7.37
C LEU A 157 -15.59 -8.04 -6.62
N PRO A 158 -16.90 -7.82 -6.45
CA PRO A 158 -17.79 -8.89 -6.05
C PRO A 158 -17.91 -9.93 -7.17
N GLU A 159 -18.11 -11.20 -6.81
CA GLU A 159 -18.47 -12.22 -7.79
C GLU A 159 -19.99 -12.40 -7.85
N PRO A 160 -20.59 -12.41 -9.06
CA PRO A 160 -22.01 -12.69 -9.25
C PRO A 160 -22.45 -14.06 -8.73
N THR A 161 -21.53 -15.00 -8.59
CA THR A 161 -21.73 -16.37 -8.10
C THR A 161 -21.81 -16.47 -6.57
N SER A 162 -21.78 -15.34 -5.85
CA SER A 162 -21.90 -15.32 -4.39
C SER A 162 -23.21 -15.99 -3.95
N LEU A 163 -23.10 -16.94 -3.01
CA LEU A 163 -24.22 -17.69 -2.44
C LEU A 163 -24.97 -16.88 -1.37
N THR A 164 -24.28 -15.91 -0.77
CA THR A 164 -24.80 -15.06 0.30
C THR A 164 -24.72 -13.60 -0.14
N PRO A 165 -25.74 -12.75 0.13
CA PRO A 165 -25.67 -11.33 -0.19
C PRO A 165 -24.62 -10.62 0.67
N MET A 166 -23.87 -9.72 0.05
CA MET A 166 -22.96 -8.83 0.74
C MET A 166 -23.76 -7.69 1.40
N ARG A 167 -23.70 -7.60 2.73
CA ARG A 167 -24.39 -6.58 3.53
C ARG A 167 -23.45 -5.49 4.01
N ARG A 168 -22.18 -5.85 4.22
CA ARG A 168 -21.13 -4.96 4.71
C ARG A 168 -19.80 -5.37 4.12
N CYS A 169 -19.05 -4.39 3.63
CA CYS A 169 -17.67 -4.58 3.18
C CYS A 169 -16.84 -3.37 3.63
N GLU A 170 -15.82 -3.65 4.45
CA GLU A 170 -14.95 -2.63 5.03
C GLU A 170 -13.49 -2.93 4.76
N LEU A 171 -12.77 -1.94 4.27
CA LEU A 171 -11.34 -1.97 4.05
C LEU A 171 -10.66 -1.02 5.04
N THR A 172 -9.57 -1.46 5.66
CA THR A 172 -8.70 -0.58 6.44
C THR A 172 -7.31 -0.60 5.86
N PHE A 173 -6.89 0.53 5.33
CA PHE A 173 -5.53 0.79 4.91
C PHE A 173 -4.72 1.27 6.11
N THR A 174 -3.61 0.62 6.39
CA THR A 174 -2.75 0.90 7.54
C THR A 174 -1.34 1.18 7.05
N ALA A 175 -0.79 2.31 7.47
CA ALA A 175 0.59 2.65 7.16
C ALA A 175 1.34 3.21 8.38
N LEU A 176 2.65 3.02 8.33
CA LEU A 176 3.66 3.51 9.24
C LEU A 176 4.60 4.42 8.43
N PRO A 177 4.23 5.70 8.19
CA PRO A 177 5.00 6.63 7.36
C PRO A 177 6.23 7.19 8.11
N SER A 178 6.95 6.35 8.85
CA SER A 178 8.09 6.73 9.71
C SER A 178 8.94 5.50 10.03
N LYS A 179 10.11 5.72 10.65
CA LYS A 179 10.91 4.64 11.25
C LYS A 179 10.41 4.28 12.65
N LEU A 180 10.72 3.07 13.12
CA LEU A 180 10.56 2.73 14.53
C LEU A 180 11.63 3.47 15.34
N LEU A 181 11.20 4.33 16.27
CA LEU A 181 12.08 5.05 17.18
C LEU A 181 12.28 4.23 18.44
N LYS A 182 13.47 4.32 19.01
CA LYS A 182 13.83 3.65 20.25
C LYS A 182 14.43 4.64 21.24
N ASP A 183 14.23 4.39 22.53
CA ASP A 183 14.90 5.14 23.59
C ASP A 183 16.37 4.71 23.76
N GLN A 184 17.06 5.33 24.71
CA GLN A 184 18.46 5.00 25.04
C GLN A 184 18.64 3.56 25.56
N ALA A 185 17.56 2.91 26.02
CA ALA A 185 17.55 1.53 26.50
C ALA A 185 17.13 0.53 25.40
N ASP A 186 17.13 0.95 24.13
CA ASP A 186 16.71 0.16 22.95
C ASP A 186 15.23 -0.27 22.99
N LYS A 187 14.39 0.39 23.79
CA LYS A 187 12.94 0.12 23.83
C LYS A 187 12.22 0.94 22.78
N VAL A 188 11.30 0.30 22.05
CA VAL A 188 10.48 0.97 21.03
C VAL A 188 9.57 2.02 21.68
N LEU A 189 9.63 3.24 21.14
CA LEU A 189 8.75 4.34 21.48
C LEU A 189 7.50 4.25 20.60
N TRP A 190 6.34 3.97 21.20
CA TRP A 190 5.11 3.68 20.45
C TRP A 190 4.21 4.89 20.21
N SER A 191 4.35 5.94 21.03
CA SER A 191 3.51 7.14 20.98
C SER A 191 4.21 8.32 21.65
N GLY A 192 3.72 9.53 21.36
CA GLY A 192 4.22 10.79 21.91
C GLY A 192 4.37 11.85 20.83
N LYS A 193 4.00 13.10 21.15
CA LYS A 193 4.02 14.22 20.20
C LYS A 193 5.44 14.57 19.72
N ASP A 194 6.45 14.28 20.53
CA ASP A 194 7.86 14.49 20.21
C ASP A 194 8.51 13.25 19.55
N VAL A 195 7.75 12.17 19.41
CA VAL A 195 8.19 10.91 18.79
C VAL A 195 7.67 10.82 17.35
N TYR A 196 6.37 11.09 17.17
CA TYR A 196 5.70 10.98 15.88
C TYR A 196 4.77 12.18 15.65
N GLN A 197 4.90 12.83 14.49
CA GLN A 197 3.97 13.89 14.04
C GLN A 197 3.37 13.49 12.70
N ARG A 198 2.53 12.47 12.74
CA ARG A 198 1.98 11.88 11.53
C ARG A 198 0.76 12.64 11.07
N SER A 199 0.68 12.91 9.78
CA SER A 199 -0.44 13.59 9.18
C SER A 199 -0.84 12.91 7.88
N PHE A 200 -2.00 13.29 7.36
CA PHE A 200 -2.31 13.07 5.96
C PHE A 200 -2.20 14.38 5.20
N GLN A 201 -1.57 14.35 4.03
CA GLN A 201 -1.74 15.38 3.03
C GLN A 201 -2.65 14.82 1.94
N THR A 202 -3.84 15.40 1.78
CA THR A 202 -4.73 15.11 0.65
C THR A 202 -4.50 16.13 -0.46
N ASN A 203 -5.11 15.89 -1.62
CA ASN A 203 -5.13 16.88 -2.70
C ASN A 203 -5.97 18.13 -2.38
N GLU A 204 -6.69 18.16 -1.27
CA GLU A 204 -7.52 19.30 -0.85
C GLU A 204 -6.97 20.00 0.40
N ARG A 205 -6.44 19.23 1.36
CA ARG A 205 -6.10 19.75 2.69
C ARG A 205 -5.14 18.83 3.43
N ARG A 206 -4.62 19.35 4.54
CA ARG A 206 -3.82 18.60 5.51
C ARG A 206 -4.69 18.17 6.69
N LEU A 207 -4.54 16.92 7.12
CA LEU A 207 -5.20 16.34 8.28
C LEU A 207 -4.19 16.01 9.37
N THR A 208 -4.35 16.58 10.56
CA THR A 208 -3.40 16.43 11.68
C THR A 208 -3.96 15.53 12.78
N PRO A 209 -3.11 14.95 13.65
CA PRO A 209 -3.56 14.03 14.72
C PRO A 209 -4.63 14.60 15.65
N GLU A 210 -4.65 15.92 15.85
CA GLU A 210 -5.62 16.60 16.72
C GLU A 210 -7.06 16.43 16.24
N GLN A 211 -7.26 16.21 14.93
CA GLN A 211 -8.58 16.03 14.33
C GLN A 211 -9.18 14.62 14.59
N ARG A 212 -8.38 13.68 15.11
CA ARG A 212 -8.71 12.27 15.44
C ARG A 212 -9.27 11.43 14.29
N SER A 213 -10.46 11.75 13.80
CA SER A 213 -11.14 11.03 12.73
C SER A 213 -11.87 12.02 11.83
N THR A 214 -11.49 12.07 10.56
CA THR A 214 -12.02 13.00 9.58
C THR A 214 -12.63 12.23 8.41
N VAL A 215 -13.87 12.56 8.06
CA VAL A 215 -14.51 12.01 6.85
C VAL A 215 -13.85 12.63 5.62
N LEU A 216 -13.43 11.77 4.69
CA LEU A 216 -12.86 12.18 3.40
C LEU A 216 -13.99 12.50 2.42
N THR A 217 -13.84 13.58 1.66
CA THR A 217 -14.77 13.90 0.57
C THR A 217 -14.45 13.08 -0.69
N PRO A 218 -15.41 12.93 -1.64
CA PRO A 218 -15.14 12.23 -2.89
C PRO A 218 -14.03 12.85 -3.76
N SER A 219 -13.71 14.14 -3.58
CA SER A 219 -12.60 14.79 -4.28
C SER A 219 -11.24 14.46 -3.69
N GLU A 220 -11.17 14.02 -2.42
CA GLU A 220 -9.95 13.58 -1.75
C GLU A 220 -9.57 12.18 -2.23
N THR A 221 -8.91 12.11 -3.39
CA THR A 221 -8.53 10.87 -4.09
C THR A 221 -7.08 10.48 -3.89
N GLN A 222 -6.21 11.42 -3.52
CA GLN A 222 -4.82 11.15 -3.16
C GLN A 222 -4.64 11.41 -1.67
N ILE A 223 -4.17 10.41 -0.94
CA ILE A 223 -3.93 10.49 0.50
C ILE A 223 -2.48 10.09 0.76
N VAL A 224 -1.66 11.08 1.07
CA VAL A 224 -0.27 10.88 1.44
C VAL A 224 -0.16 10.73 2.94
N PHE A 225 0.28 9.56 3.39
CA PHE A 225 0.65 9.29 4.77
C PHE A 225 2.06 9.84 4.97
N GLN A 226 2.24 10.74 5.93
CA GLN A 226 3.54 11.38 6.18
C GLN A 226 3.78 11.60 7.67
N ASP A 227 5.03 11.89 8.04
CA ASP A 227 5.47 12.27 9.38
C ASP A 227 6.36 13.52 9.28
N ASP A 228 6.12 14.53 10.12
CA ASP A 228 6.91 15.76 10.10
C ASP A 228 8.27 15.63 10.80
N ILE A 229 8.41 14.66 11.71
CA ILE A 229 9.66 14.37 12.40
C ILE A 229 10.50 13.39 11.58
N ASN A 230 9.86 12.34 11.07
CA ASN A 230 10.50 11.28 10.29
C ASN A 230 10.14 11.40 8.81
N ASP A 231 10.47 12.56 8.25
CA ASP A 231 10.02 13.01 6.92
C ASP A 231 10.81 12.46 5.73
N GLY A 232 11.85 11.65 5.95
CA GLY A 232 12.69 11.10 4.87
C GLY A 232 13.82 12.01 4.36
N THR A 233 14.08 13.17 4.96
CA THR A 233 15.17 14.09 4.54
C THR A 233 16.59 13.58 4.80
N GLY A 234 16.75 12.46 5.52
CA GLY A 234 18.06 11.90 5.83
C GLY A 234 17.98 10.46 6.35
N PRO A 235 19.13 9.77 6.50
CA PRO A 235 19.20 8.37 6.93
C PRO A 235 18.55 8.14 8.31
N ASP A 236 18.62 9.15 9.18
CA ASP A 236 18.02 9.11 10.51
C ASP A 236 16.55 9.54 10.54
N ARG A 237 15.93 9.85 9.41
CA ARG A 237 14.53 10.33 9.34
C ARG A 237 13.59 9.37 8.64
N GLY A 238 13.96 8.08 8.59
CA GLY A 238 13.13 7.04 7.96
C GLY A 238 13.08 7.19 6.44
N ALA A 239 12.13 6.51 5.78
CA ALA A 239 11.99 6.61 4.33
C ALA A 239 11.00 7.68 3.85
N GLY A 240 10.34 8.38 4.77
CA GLY A 240 9.37 9.41 4.42
C GLY A 240 7.99 8.86 4.01
N PRO A 241 7.24 9.59 3.17
CA PRO A 241 5.82 9.38 2.96
C PRO A 241 5.47 8.18 2.09
N CYS A 242 4.21 7.75 2.15
CA CYS A 242 3.63 6.79 1.19
C CYS A 242 2.24 7.24 0.73
N LEU A 243 1.84 6.82 -0.47
CA LEU A 243 0.60 7.26 -1.12
C LEU A 243 -0.44 6.14 -1.19
N LEU A 244 -1.66 6.48 -0.78
CA LEU A 244 -2.89 5.77 -1.12
C LEU A 244 -3.66 6.59 -2.15
N VAL A 245 -4.02 5.98 -3.27
CA VAL A 245 -4.97 6.54 -4.23
C VAL A 245 -6.31 5.85 -4.02
N LEU A 246 -7.39 6.60 -3.88
CA LEU A 246 -8.75 6.10 -3.67
C LEU A 246 -9.67 6.59 -4.79
N LYS A 247 -10.42 5.66 -5.40
CA LYS A 247 -11.59 5.98 -6.21
C LYS A 247 -12.82 5.85 -5.33
N HIS A 248 -13.64 6.90 -5.24
CA HIS A 248 -14.82 6.92 -4.37
C HIS A 248 -16.08 6.27 -4.98
N ASP A 249 -16.00 5.77 -6.21
CA ASP A 249 -17.09 4.99 -6.81
C ASP A 249 -17.40 3.75 -5.96
N GLY A 250 -18.66 3.60 -5.56
CA GLY A 250 -19.10 2.51 -4.68
C GLY A 250 -18.66 2.64 -3.22
N VAL A 251 -18.08 3.77 -2.81
CA VAL A 251 -17.73 4.07 -1.41
C VAL A 251 -18.91 4.75 -0.72
N ALA A 252 -19.43 4.12 0.34
CA ALA A 252 -20.45 4.72 1.19
C ALA A 252 -19.84 5.70 2.21
N LYS A 253 -18.62 5.39 2.70
CA LYS A 253 -17.92 6.24 3.66
C LYS A 253 -16.41 6.00 3.62
N ALA A 254 -15.62 7.07 3.65
CA ALA A 254 -14.18 7.00 3.87
C ALA A 254 -13.79 7.89 5.07
N VAL A 255 -12.96 7.37 5.97
CA VAL A 255 -12.52 8.05 7.19
C VAL A 255 -11.02 7.95 7.33
N ALA A 256 -10.35 9.09 7.42
CA ALA A 256 -8.95 9.18 7.76
C ALA A 256 -8.79 9.31 9.28
N GLU A 257 -7.90 8.52 9.86
CA GLU A 257 -7.53 8.53 11.27
C GLU A 257 -6.01 8.81 11.38
N PRO A 258 -5.61 10.09 11.46
CA PRO A 258 -4.20 10.44 11.58
C PRO A 258 -3.71 10.00 12.95
N GLY A 259 -2.77 9.07 12.99
CA GLY A 259 -2.29 8.50 14.24
C GLY A 259 -1.38 9.45 14.99
N ASN A 260 -1.62 9.70 16.28
CA ASN A 260 -0.62 10.27 17.20
C ASN A 260 0.33 9.20 17.79
N GLY A 261 0.29 7.99 17.24
CA GLY A 261 1.06 6.84 17.68
C GLY A 261 1.43 5.95 16.49
N TRP A 262 1.77 4.70 16.77
CA TRP A 262 2.45 3.81 15.83
C TRP A 262 1.72 3.44 14.53
N LEU A 263 0.44 3.77 14.29
CA LEU A 263 -0.23 3.53 13.00
C LEU A 263 -1.14 4.69 12.59
N SER A 264 -1.11 5.03 11.29
CA SER A 264 -2.12 5.88 10.64
C SER A 264 -3.03 5.00 9.79
N ARG A 265 -4.33 5.34 9.74
CA ARG A 265 -5.33 4.50 9.04
C ARG A 265 -6.25 5.31 8.15
N VAL A 266 -6.65 4.68 7.05
CA VAL A 266 -7.81 5.11 6.25
C VAL A 266 -8.78 3.94 6.19
N LYS A 267 -10.00 4.15 6.70
CA LYS A 267 -11.09 3.17 6.70
C LYS A 267 -12.07 3.51 5.59
N VAL A 268 -12.43 2.52 4.80
CA VAL A 268 -13.38 2.65 3.68
C VAL A 268 -14.49 1.64 3.90
N THR A 269 -15.73 2.12 3.95
CA THR A 269 -16.94 1.30 3.92
C THR A 269 -17.52 1.39 2.51
N LEU A 270 -17.67 0.24 1.86
CA LEU A 270 -18.29 0.16 0.53
C LEU A 270 -19.80 0.03 0.64
N ALA A 271 -20.52 0.60 -0.33
CA ALA A 271 -21.95 0.37 -0.48
C ALA A 271 -22.20 -1.13 -0.79
N PRO A 272 -23.22 -1.79 -0.24
CA PRO A 272 -23.50 -3.21 -0.48
C PRO A 272 -23.53 -3.63 -1.96
N GLU A 273 -23.94 -2.71 -2.84
CA GLU A 273 -24.13 -2.88 -4.27
C GLU A 273 -22.95 -2.39 -5.13
N PHE A 274 -21.79 -2.10 -4.53
CA PHE A 274 -20.62 -1.64 -5.28
C PHE A 274 -20.24 -2.63 -6.38
N GLN A 275 -19.94 -2.14 -7.59
CA GLN A 275 -19.57 -2.98 -8.73
C GLN A 275 -18.07 -3.24 -8.80
N ALA A 276 -17.27 -2.24 -8.46
CA ALA A 276 -15.83 -2.33 -8.39
C ALA A 276 -15.28 -1.22 -7.50
N PHE A 277 -14.39 -1.56 -6.57
CA PHE A 277 -13.68 -0.58 -5.75
C PHE A 277 -12.20 -0.55 -6.13
N HIS A 278 -11.73 0.62 -6.54
CA HIS A 278 -10.37 0.80 -7.06
C HIS A 278 -9.51 1.60 -6.10
N PHE A 279 -8.28 1.14 -5.91
CA PHE A 279 -7.28 1.86 -5.13
C PHE A 279 -5.86 1.67 -5.69
N GLY A 280 -4.95 2.54 -5.28
CA GLY A 280 -3.53 2.47 -5.66
C GLY A 280 -2.64 2.63 -4.44
N LEU A 281 -1.49 1.97 -4.43
CA LEU A 281 -0.51 2.00 -3.36
C LEU A 281 0.86 2.36 -3.92
N PHE A 282 1.57 3.24 -3.23
CA PHE A 282 2.94 3.55 -3.59
C PHE A 282 3.80 3.84 -2.36
N ASN A 283 4.87 3.05 -2.23
CA ASN A 283 6.00 3.33 -1.35
C ASN A 283 7.20 3.78 -2.21
N PRO A 284 7.81 4.94 -1.93
CA PRO A 284 9.05 5.37 -2.56
C PRO A 284 10.14 4.29 -2.51
N PRO A 285 10.96 4.14 -3.57
CA PRO A 285 12.06 3.18 -3.61
C PRO A 285 13.23 3.54 -2.70
N VAL A 286 13.37 4.81 -2.38
CA VAL A 286 14.41 5.40 -1.54
C VAL A 286 13.77 6.44 -0.63
N PRO A 287 14.41 6.79 0.50
CA PRO A 287 13.96 7.90 1.33
C PRO A 287 13.73 9.18 0.52
N ILE A 288 12.62 9.85 0.77
CA ILE A 288 12.25 11.12 0.14
C ILE A 288 11.59 12.05 1.15
N ALA A 289 11.92 13.34 1.11
CA ALA A 289 11.30 14.36 1.93
C ALA A 289 9.82 14.56 1.58
N ASN A 290 8.97 14.88 2.56
CA ASN A 290 7.54 15.18 2.32
C ASN A 290 7.33 16.20 1.18
N GLN A 291 8.07 17.31 1.17
CA GLN A 291 7.95 18.35 0.14
C GLN A 291 8.37 17.86 -1.25
N ASP A 292 9.44 17.06 -1.34
CA ASP A 292 9.91 16.50 -2.61
C ASP A 292 8.89 15.52 -3.17
N PHE A 293 8.26 14.74 -2.29
CA PHE A 293 7.24 13.78 -2.68
C PHE A 293 6.01 14.49 -3.25
N GLN A 294 5.55 15.57 -2.61
CA GLN A 294 4.44 16.36 -3.15
C GLN A 294 4.78 16.95 -4.53
N ARG A 295 5.98 17.51 -4.70
CA ARG A 295 6.45 17.99 -6.01
C ARG A 295 6.49 16.88 -7.07
N GLN A 296 6.85 15.66 -6.68
CA GLN A 296 6.78 14.50 -7.57
C GLN A 296 5.34 14.22 -7.99
N LEU A 297 4.39 14.19 -7.05
CA LEU A 297 2.98 13.92 -7.35
C LEU A 297 2.38 14.98 -8.27
N GLU A 298 2.74 16.25 -8.08
CA GLU A 298 2.29 17.36 -8.93
C GLU A 298 2.90 17.26 -10.34
N SER A 299 4.22 17.08 -10.45
CA SER A 299 4.91 17.03 -11.75
C SER A 299 4.61 15.77 -12.57
N GLN A 300 4.24 14.67 -11.91
CA GLN A 300 3.98 13.37 -12.54
C GLN A 300 2.53 12.93 -12.33
N GLN A 301 1.61 13.89 -12.13
CA GLN A 301 0.21 13.65 -11.77
C GLN A 301 -0.46 12.52 -12.58
N PRO A 302 -0.29 12.43 -13.92
CA PRO A 302 -0.94 11.37 -14.70
C PRO A 302 -0.50 9.95 -14.30
N ALA A 303 0.72 9.77 -13.78
CA ALA A 303 1.26 8.48 -13.36
C ALA A 303 0.74 8.05 -11.97
N PHE A 304 0.30 9.01 -11.14
CA PHE A 304 -0.15 8.81 -9.76
C PHE A 304 -1.67 8.99 -9.56
N THR A 305 -2.43 9.24 -10.63
CA THR A 305 -3.89 9.31 -10.59
C THR A 305 -4.54 8.11 -11.25
N TRP A 306 -5.73 7.79 -10.76
CA TRP A 306 -6.60 6.84 -11.42
C TRP A 306 -7.01 7.40 -12.79
N ARG A 307 -6.81 6.61 -13.85
CA ARG A 307 -7.39 6.88 -15.17
C ARG A 307 -8.42 5.80 -15.40
N GLY A 308 -9.68 6.18 -15.59
CA GLY A 308 -10.68 5.22 -16.09
C GLY A 308 -10.19 4.62 -17.40
N SER A 309 -10.53 3.36 -17.69
CA SER A 309 -10.62 2.99 -19.09
C SER A 309 -11.64 3.93 -19.72
N LYS A 310 -11.27 4.59 -20.81
CA LYS A 310 -12.27 5.07 -21.75
C LYS A 310 -12.80 3.78 -22.38
N ASP A 311 -13.85 3.24 -21.80
CA ASP A 311 -14.69 2.27 -22.50
C ASP A 311 -15.45 3.04 -23.60
#